data_AF-A0A375HD02-F1
#
_entry.id   AF-A0A375HD02-F1
#
_cell.length_a   1.000
_cell.length_b   1.000
_cell.length_c   1.000
_cell.angle_alpha   90.00
_cell.angle_beta   90.00
_cell.angle_gamma   90.00
#
_symmetry.space_group_name_H-M   'P 1'
#
loop_
_entity.id
_entity.type
_entity.pdbx_description
1 polymer ?
#
loop_
_entity_poly.entity_id
_entity_poly.type
_entity_poly.pdbx_seq_one_letter_code
_entity_poly.pdbx_strand_id
1 'polypeptide(L)'
;METAPLSEAELSEYCRRKGIQPEQIRQWRAACEQANAKAPPRAGMAQLREEAVAKKRIRDLERELKRKDAALAETAALLVLRKKAEAIWGRDEED
;
A
#
# COMPACT_ATOMS: atom_id res chain seq x y z
N MET A 1 -0.74 -3.57 -37.77
CA MET A 1 -1.90 -4.43 -38.11
C MET A 1 -2.35 -4.12 -39.53
N GLU A 2 -2.51 -5.13 -40.39
CA GLU A 2 -2.89 -4.97 -41.80
C GLU A 2 -4.29 -4.37 -42.00
N THR A 3 -5.18 -4.56 -41.03
CA THR A 3 -6.56 -4.04 -41.10
C THR A 3 -6.70 -2.61 -40.60
N ALA A 4 -5.66 -2.05 -39.95
CA ALA A 4 -5.70 -0.72 -39.36
C ALA A 4 -6.02 0.42 -40.35
N PRO A 5 -5.49 0.42 -41.60
CA PRO A 5 -5.81 1.48 -42.57
C PRO A 5 -7.08 1.21 -43.40
N LEU A 6 -7.77 0.08 -43.22
CA LEU A 6 -8.92 -0.28 -44.05
C LEU A 6 -10.20 0.45 -43.61
N SER A 7 -10.97 0.94 -44.58
CA SER A 7 -12.35 1.41 -44.37
C SER A 7 -13.30 0.26 -44.00
N GLU A 8 -14.50 0.57 -43.54
CA GLU A 8 -15.48 -0.44 -43.13
C GLU A 8 -15.89 -1.39 -44.27
N ALA A 9 -16.01 -0.87 -45.49
CA ALA A 9 -16.32 -1.67 -46.68
C ALA A 9 -15.18 -2.64 -47.02
N GLU A 10 -13.94 -2.15 -47.02
CA GLU A 10 -12.73 -2.96 -47.28
C GLU A 10 -12.50 -3.99 -46.17
N LEU A 11 -12.82 -3.64 -44.92
CA LEU A 11 -12.75 -4.56 -43.79
C LEU A 11 -13.76 -5.70 -43.94
N SER A 12 -14.99 -5.41 -44.38
CA SER A 12 -16.02 -6.43 -44.64
C SER A 12 -15.61 -7.37 -45.78
N GLU A 13 -15.03 -6.85 -46.87
CA GLU A 13 -14.50 -7.67 -47.96
C GLU A 13 -13.32 -8.54 -47.49
N TYR A 14 -12.38 -7.94 -46.73
CA TYR A 14 -11.26 -8.64 -46.11
C TYR A 14 -11.75 -9.79 -45.21
N CYS A 15 -12.75 -9.53 -44.37
CA CYS A 15 -13.39 -10.50 -43.50
C CYS A 15 -13.97 -11.69 -44.26
N ARG A 16 -14.72 -11.43 -45.35
CA ARG A 16 -15.28 -12.47 -46.22
C ARG A 16 -14.20 -13.30 -46.90
N ARG A 17 -13.17 -12.65 -47.44
CA ARG A 17 -12.05 -13.32 -48.14
C ARG A 17 -11.19 -14.16 -47.20
N LYS A 18 -11.05 -13.74 -45.94
CA LYS A 18 -10.21 -14.42 -44.94
C LYS A 18 -11.01 -15.36 -44.02
N GLY A 19 -12.34 -15.38 -44.11
CA GLY A 19 -13.21 -16.17 -43.24
C GLY A 19 -13.22 -15.69 -41.78
N ILE A 20 -12.93 -14.41 -41.54
CA ILE A 20 -12.84 -13.81 -40.20
C ILE A 20 -14.05 -12.92 -39.96
N GLN A 21 -14.63 -12.93 -38.77
CA GLN A 21 -15.72 -12.02 -38.42
C GLN A 21 -15.18 -10.63 -38.07
N PRO A 22 -15.84 -9.53 -38.49
CA PRO A 22 -15.42 -8.17 -38.15
C PRO A 22 -15.26 -7.95 -36.65
N GLU A 23 -16.11 -8.60 -35.85
CA GLU A 23 -16.06 -8.54 -34.39
C GLU A 23 -14.77 -9.13 -33.81
N GLN A 24 -14.22 -10.18 -34.42
CA GLN A 24 -12.94 -10.76 -33.98
C GLN A 24 -11.78 -9.78 -34.22
N ILE A 25 -11.80 -9.04 -35.32
CA ILE A 25 -10.79 -8.02 -35.60
C ILE A 25 -10.87 -6.88 -34.58
N ARG A 26 -12.08 -6.47 -34.20
CA ARG A 26 -12.29 -5.46 -33.15
C ARG A 26 -11.79 -5.95 -31.79
N GLN A 27 -12.10 -7.20 -31.42
CA GLN A 27 -11.59 -7.82 -30.21
C GLN A 27 -10.07 -7.88 -30.18
N TRP A 28 -9.42 -8.25 -31.29
CA TRP A 28 -7.97 -8.25 -31.38
C TRP A 28 -7.36 -6.86 -31.30
N ARG A 29 -8.00 -5.83 -31.88
CA ARG A 29 -7.55 -4.43 -31.71
C ARG A 29 -7.63 -3.99 -30.25
N ALA A 30 -8.79 -4.19 -29.63
CA ALA A 30 -8.99 -3.86 -28.22
C ALA A 30 -8.01 -4.59 -27.31
N ALA A 31 -7.75 -5.88 -27.58
CA ALA A 31 -6.75 -6.65 -26.84
C ALA A 31 -5.33 -6.12 -27.07
N CYS A 32 -4.96 -5.73 -28.29
CA CYS A 32 -3.66 -5.12 -28.58
C CYS A 32 -3.47 -3.75 -27.90
N GLU A 33 -4.53 -2.94 -27.83
CA GLU A 33 -4.51 -1.64 -27.13
C GLU A 33 -4.39 -1.83 -25.61
N GLN A 34 -5.14 -2.78 -25.05
CA GLN A 34 -5.13 -3.09 -23.62
C GLN A 34 -3.89 -3.89 -23.20
N ALA A 35 -3.18 -4.55 -24.11
CA ALA A 35 -1.98 -5.33 -23.80
C ALA A 35 -0.85 -4.49 -23.16
N ASN A 36 -0.80 -3.19 -23.45
CA ASN A 36 0.15 -2.26 -22.84
C ASN A 36 -0.44 -1.44 -21.67
N ALA A 37 -1.75 -1.58 -21.40
CA ALA A 37 -2.32 -1.00 -20.20
C ALA A 37 -1.74 -1.74 -19.00
N LYS A 38 -1.03 -1.02 -18.12
CA LYS A 38 -0.39 -1.59 -16.93
C LYS A 38 -1.45 -2.17 -15.99
N ALA A 39 -1.86 -3.42 -16.21
CA ALA A 39 -2.44 -4.20 -15.15
C ALA A 39 -1.35 -4.33 -14.06
N PRO A 40 -1.59 -3.90 -12.81
CA PRO A 40 -0.64 -4.24 -11.76
C PRO A 40 -0.55 -5.76 -11.75
N PRO A 41 0.66 -6.36 -11.84
CA PRO A 41 0.78 -7.79 -11.78
C PRO A 41 0.09 -8.25 -10.49
N ARG A 42 -0.65 -9.35 -10.52
CA ARG A 42 -1.29 -9.92 -9.31
C ARG A 42 -0.31 -10.01 -8.12
N ALA A 43 0.99 -10.16 -8.39
CA ALA A 43 2.08 -10.06 -7.43
C ALA A 43 2.18 -8.69 -6.72
N GLY A 44 2.04 -7.58 -7.45
CA GLY A 44 2.06 -6.23 -6.88
C GLY A 44 0.88 -5.95 -5.94
N MET A 45 -0.28 -6.57 -6.17
CA MET A 45 -1.42 -6.42 -5.25
C MET A 45 -1.22 -7.15 -3.92
N ALA A 46 -0.58 -8.32 -3.94
CA ALA A 46 -0.22 -9.02 -2.71
C ALA A 46 0.84 -8.23 -1.92
N GLN A 47 1.85 -7.71 -2.62
CA GLN A 47 2.92 -6.91 -2.03
C GLN A 47 2.40 -5.59 -1.43
N LEU A 48 1.49 -4.90 -2.12
CA LEU A 48 0.83 -3.70 -1.61
C LEU A 48 -0.01 -3.97 -0.34
N ARG A 49 -0.65 -5.14 -0.28
CA ARG A 49 -1.40 -5.56 0.93
C ARG A 49 -0.45 -5.85 2.08
N GLU A 50 0.65 -6.54 1.82
CA GLU A 50 1.67 -6.82 2.82
C GLU A 50 2.31 -5.53 3.35
N GLU A 51 2.65 -4.59 2.48
CA GLU A 51 3.12 -3.26 2.86
C GLU A 51 2.10 -2.50 3.71
N ALA A 52 0.81 -2.58 3.38
CA ALA A 52 -0.24 -1.94 4.15
C ALA A 52 -0.36 -2.53 5.57
N VAL A 53 -0.24 -3.86 5.69
CA VAL A 53 -0.23 -4.55 6.99
C VAL A 53 1.01 -4.17 7.79
N ALA A 54 2.19 -4.17 7.17
CA ALA A 54 3.44 -3.77 7.81
C ALA A 54 3.38 -2.31 8.32
N LYS A 55 2.89 -1.38 7.48
CA LYS A 55 2.69 0.03 7.87
C LYS A 55 1.73 0.18 9.04
N LYS A 56 0.66 -0.62 9.08
CA LYS A 56 -0.27 -0.62 10.22
C LYS A 56 0.44 -1.09 11.50
N ARG A 57 1.19 -2.20 11.40
CA ARG A 57 1.93 -2.75 12.54
C ARG A 57 2.97 -1.78 13.08
N ILE A 58 3.71 -1.11 12.20
CA ILE A 58 4.68 -0.06 12.57
C ILE A 58 3.98 1.04 13.37
N ARG A 59 2.87 1.60 12.86
CA ARG A 59 2.13 2.66 13.58
C ARG A 59 1.58 2.23 14.93
N ASP A 60 1.15 0.97 15.05
CA ASP A 60 0.64 0.44 16.31
C ASP A 60 1.79 0.27 17.32
N LEU A 61 2.95 -0.24 16.87
CA LEU A 61 4.16 -0.36 17.68
C LEU A 61 4.70 1.01 18.12
N GLU A 62 4.75 1.99 17.22
CA GLU A 62 5.16 3.36 17.55
C GLU A 62 4.25 4.00 18.61
N ARG A 63 2.93 3.78 18.51
CA ARG A 63 1.98 4.25 19.53
C ARG A 63 2.20 3.58 20.88
N GLU A 64 2.45 2.28 20.88
CA GLU A 64 2.73 1.54 22.12
C GLU A 64 4.04 1.99 22.75
N LEU A 65 5.10 2.16 21.94
CA LEU A 65 6.39 2.68 22.37
C LEU A 65 6.23 4.05 23.02
N LYS A 66 5.53 4.99 22.35
CA LYS A 66 5.30 6.34 22.89
C LYS A 66 4.58 6.32 24.24
N ARG A 67 3.60 5.43 24.44
CA ARG A 67 2.90 5.32 25.74
C ARG A 67 3.83 4.78 26.83
N LYS A 68 4.64 3.78 26.51
CA LYS A 68 5.61 3.19 27.44
C LYS A 68 6.68 4.21 27.81
N ASP A 69 7.20 4.96 26.84
CA ASP A 69 8.19 6.00 27.09
C ASP A 69 7.61 7.14 27.94
N ALA A 70 6.35 7.53 27.73
CA ALA A 70 5.67 8.52 28.58
C ALA A 70 5.54 8.03 30.03
N ALA A 71 5.06 6.80 30.24
CA ALA A 71 4.98 6.21 31.59
C ALA A 71 6.37 6.06 32.25
N LEU A 72 7.38 5.70 31.45
CA LEU A 72 8.77 5.62 31.92
C LEU A 72 9.30 7.01 32.32
N ALA A 73 9.00 8.05 31.54
CA ALA A 73 9.39 9.42 31.85
C ALA A 73 8.70 9.93 33.13
N GLU A 74 7.40 9.62 33.30
CA GLU A 74 6.66 9.96 34.52
C GLU A 74 7.26 9.28 35.76
N THR A 75 7.56 7.98 35.69
CA THR A 75 8.21 7.27 36.81
C THR A 75 9.61 7.81 37.11
N ALA A 76 10.41 8.12 36.09
CA ALA A 76 11.70 8.78 36.26
C ALA A 76 11.56 10.16 36.92
N ALA A 77 10.56 10.96 36.52
CA ALA A 77 10.29 12.27 37.12
C ALA A 77 9.90 12.13 38.60
N LEU A 78 9.02 11.19 38.95
CA LEU A 78 8.64 10.90 40.34
C LEU A 78 9.85 10.49 41.19
N LEU A 79 10.73 9.62 40.67
CA LEU A 79 11.95 9.23 41.37
C LEU A 79 12.89 10.43 41.60
N VAL A 80 13.03 11.32 40.63
CA VAL A 80 13.83 12.54 40.78
C VAL A 80 13.22 13.47 41.82
N LEU A 81 11.91 13.69 41.78
CA LEU A 81 11.21 14.53 42.76
C LEU A 81 11.35 13.97 44.17
N ARG A 82 11.17 12.66 44.35
CA ARG A 82 11.39 11.98 45.65
C ARG A 82 12.80 12.20 46.18
N LYS A 83 13.82 11.98 45.35
CA LYS A 83 15.23 12.21 45.74
C LYS A 83 15.48 13.67 46.14
N LYS A 84 14.89 14.63 45.41
CA LYS A 84 15.00 16.05 45.75
C LYS A 84 14.30 16.39 47.06
N ALA A 85 13.13 15.82 47.30
CA ALA A 85 12.40 16.00 48.56
C ALA A 85 13.20 15.43 49.74
N GLU A 86 13.70 14.20 49.63
CA GLU A 86 14.57 13.58 50.63
C GLU A 86 15.83 14.43 50.92
N ALA A 87 16.39 15.10 49.91
CA ALA A 87 17.55 15.97 50.10
C ALA A 87 17.24 17.30 50.82
N ILE A 88 16.00 17.81 50.70
CA ILE A 88 15.59 19.08 51.32
C ILE A 88 15.07 18.87 52.74
N TRP A 89 14.22 17.86 52.92
CA TRP A 89 13.50 17.63 54.18
C TRP A 89 14.08 16.49 55.01
N GLY A 90 15.09 15.75 54.51
CA GLY A 90 15.55 14.50 55.10
C GLY A 90 14.67 13.33 54.66
N ARG A 91 15.08 12.10 54.97
CA ARG A 91 14.14 10.97 54.93
C ARG A 91 13.26 11.07 56.16
N ASP A 92 11.94 10.95 55.98
CA ASP A 92 11.10 10.46 57.06
C ASP A 92 11.57 9.04 57.37
N GLU A 93 12.51 8.93 58.30
CA GLU A 93 12.83 7.69 58.98
C GLU A 93 11.59 7.37 59.84
N GLU A 94 10.68 6.58 59.29
CA GLU A 94 9.76 5.80 60.12
C GLU A 94 10.61 4.81 60.93
N ASP A 95 10.54 4.89 62.25
CA ASP A 95 10.94 3.82 63.18
C ASP A 95 10.35 2.45 62.78
#